data_AF-A0A250Y8T3-F1
#
_entry.id   AF-A0A250Y8T3-F1
#
_cell.length_a   1.000
_cell.length_b   1.000
_cell.length_c   1.000
_cell.angle_alpha   90.00
_cell.angle_beta   90.00
_cell.angle_gamma   90.00
#
_symmetry.space_group_name_H-M   'P 1'
#
loop_
_entity.id
_entity.type
_entity.pdbx_description
1 polymer ?
#
loop_
_entity_poly.entity_id
_entity_poly.type
_entity_poly.pdbx_seq_one_letter_code
_entity_poly.pdbx_strand_id
1 'polypeptide(L)'
;MELLGEYVGQDGEPQRLRVCCETSGDADPLQSLLSGVAQMKELVTEFFGPLIQREAQDSVAATPDDALDGDEDDAEDENNIGNRTNSDGPSAKRPKPSS
;
A
#
# COMPACT_ATOMS: atom_id res chain seq x y z
N MET A 1 13.75 25.62 7.41
CA MET A 1 13.03 24.78 6.42
C MET A 1 11.92 24.03 7.15
N GLU A 2 10.86 23.58 6.48
CA GLU A 2 9.78 22.80 7.10
C GLU A 2 9.46 21.55 6.26
N LEU A 3 9.19 20.43 6.92
CA LEU A 3 8.64 19.22 6.32
C LEU A 3 7.15 19.13 6.64
N LEU A 4 6.36 18.84 5.61
CA LEU A 4 4.90 18.76 5.70
C LEU A 4 4.46 17.41 5.13
N GLY A 5 3.56 16.74 5.85
CA GLY A 5 2.79 15.59 5.39
C GLY A 5 1.30 15.86 5.56
N GLU A 6 0.48 15.30 4.69
CA GLU A 6 -0.98 15.37 4.81
C GLU A 6 -1.53 13.96 4.58
N TYR A 7 -2.37 13.51 5.50
CA TYR A 7 -3.11 12.27 5.42
C TYR A 7 -4.59 12.59 5.24
N VAL A 8 -5.24 11.90 4.31
CA VAL A 8 -6.68 11.98 4.09
C VAL A 8 -7.22 10.56 4.22
N GLY A 9 -7.97 10.32 5.30
CA GLY A 9 -8.55 9.02 5.60
C GLY A 9 -9.88 8.79 4.89
N GLN A 10 -10.57 7.72 5.28
CA GLN A 10 -11.91 7.39 4.78
C GLN A 10 -12.97 8.43 5.19
N ASP A 11 -12.71 9.18 6.26
CA ASP A 11 -13.52 10.32 6.72
C ASP A 11 -13.38 11.55 5.81
N GLY A 12 -12.37 11.57 4.93
CA GLY A 12 -12.14 12.64 3.96
C GLY A 12 -11.56 13.93 4.58
N GLU A 13 -11.37 13.97 5.89
CA GLU A 13 -10.83 15.13 6.59
C GLU A 13 -9.28 15.12 6.55
N PRO A 14 -8.65 16.20 6.05
CA PRO A 14 -7.20 16.27 5.93
C PRO A 14 -6.52 16.49 7.30
N GLN A 15 -5.57 15.63 7.63
CA GLN A 15 -4.77 15.67 8.85
C GLN A 15 -3.31 15.97 8.50
N ARG A 16 -2.77 17.06 9.07
CA ARG A 16 -1.43 17.56 8.72
C ARG A 16 -0.39 17.19 9.76
N LEU A 17 0.73 16.65 9.29
CA LEU A 17 1.94 16.39 10.05
C LEU A 17 2.99 17.44 9.67
N ARG A 18 3.64 18.06 10.66
CA ARG A 18 4.60 19.15 10.42
C ARG A 18 5.83 18.97 11.28
N VAL A 19 6.99 19.20 10.70
CA VAL A 19 8.27 19.24 11.40
C VAL A 19 9.07 20.45 10.93
N CYS A 20 9.43 21.31 11.86
CA CYS A 20 10.37 22.40 11.61
C CYS A 20 11.79 21.84 11.59
N CYS A 21 12.49 21.97 10.46
CA CYS A 21 13.92 21.72 10.38
C CYS A 21 14.65 22.95 10.92
N GLU A 22 14.89 22.98 12.22
CA GLU A 22 15.63 24.04 12.88
C GLU A 22 17.08 24.07 12.39
N THR A 23 17.50 25.24 11.90
CA THR A 23 18.88 25.53 11.53
C THR A 23 19.36 26.65 12.43
N SER A 24 20.23 26.35 13.39
CA SER A 24 20.84 27.37 14.25
C SER A 24 22.06 27.97 13.54
N GLY A 25 21.93 29.21 13.05
CA GLY A 25 23.06 29.97 12.50
C GLY A 25 23.67 29.33 11.24
N ASP A 26 24.96 28.97 11.32
CA ASP A 26 25.77 28.39 10.23
C ASP A 26 25.67 26.86 10.14
N ALA A 27 24.65 26.26 10.77
CA ALA A 27 24.43 24.83 10.73
C ALA A 27 24.20 24.32 9.30
N ASP A 28 24.83 23.19 8.96
CA ASP A 28 24.68 22.54 7.66
C ASP A 28 23.18 22.25 7.39
N PRO A 29 22.59 22.86 6.35
CA PRO A 29 21.18 22.67 6.02
C PRO A 29 20.79 21.20 5.82
N LEU A 30 21.73 20.37 5.36
CA LEU A 30 21.48 18.94 5.16
C LEU A 30 21.36 18.18 6.49
N GLN A 31 22.12 18.56 7.51
CA GLN A 31 22.00 17.95 8.84
C GLN A 31 20.67 18.29 9.50
N SER A 32 20.22 19.54 9.41
CA SER A 32 18.91 19.95 9.89
C SER A 32 17.77 19.24 9.15
N LEU A 33 17.93 19.01 7.84
CA LEU A 33 16.98 18.21 7.06
C LEU A 33 16.96 16.74 7.51
N LEU A 34 18.13 16.11 7.68
CA LEU A 34 18.22 14.72 8.15
C LEU A 34 17.56 14.53 9.51
N SER A 35 17.81 15.45 10.45
CA SER A 35 17.15 15.46 11.75
C SER A 35 15.63 15.62 11.61
N GLY A 36 15.17 16.53 10.76
CA GLY A 36 13.74 16.72 10.49
C GLY A 36 13.08 15.48 9.89
N VAL A 37 13.76 14.77 8.97
CA VAL A 37 13.24 13.54 8.37
C VAL A 37 13.12 12.43 9.41
N ALA A 38 14.09 12.30 10.32
CA ALA A 38 14.03 11.35 11.42
C ALA A 38 12.80 11.63 12.33
N GLN A 39 12.60 12.89 12.71
CA GLN A 39 11.43 13.32 13.50
C GLN A 39 10.11 13.08 12.76
N MET A 40 10.05 13.38 11.46
CA MET A 40 8.84 13.14 10.66
C MET A 40 8.50 11.65 10.61
N LYS A 41 9.50 10.75 10.53
CA LYS A 41 9.28 9.30 10.55
C LYS A 41 8.66 8.83 11.87
N GLU A 42 9.13 9.37 12.99
CA GLU A 42 8.56 9.09 14.31
C GLU A 42 7.11 9.59 14.41
N LEU A 43 6.87 10.83 13.98
CA LEU A 43 5.54 11.44 13.96
C LEU A 43 4.55 10.64 13.11
N VAL A 44 4.97 10.16 11.92
CA VAL A 44 4.16 9.28 11.07
C VAL A 44 3.88 7.95 11.77
N THR A 45 4.87 7.37 12.44
CA THR A 45 4.71 6.09 13.17
C THR A 45 3.72 6.24 14.33
N GLU A 46 3.82 7.31 15.10
CA GLU A 46 2.90 7.61 16.20
C GLU A 46 1.48 7.86 15.69
N PHE A 47 1.36 8.60 14.58
CA PHE A 47 0.08 8.91 13.96
C PHE A 47 -0.67 7.66 13.47
N PHE A 48 0.02 6.74 12.78
CA PHE A 48 -0.59 5.52 12.26
C PHE A 48 -0.73 4.40 13.30
N GLY A 49 0.02 4.44 14.40
CA GLY A 49 -0.02 3.39 15.44
C GLY A 49 -1.44 3.05 15.93
N PRO A 50 -2.27 4.04 16.31
CA PRO A 50 -3.66 3.81 16.69
C PRO A 50 -4.57 3.38 15.51
N LEU A 51 -4.33 3.92 14.32
CA LEU A 51 -5.15 3.63 13.13
C LEU A 51 -5.01 2.16 12.71
N ILE A 52 -3.78 1.65 12.67
CA ILE A 52 -3.47 0.26 12.33
C ILE A 52 -4.07 -0.70 13.37
N GLN A 53 -4.04 -0.34 14.66
CA GLN A 53 -4.64 -1.16 15.71
C GLN A 53 -6.17 -1.25 15.57
N ARG A 54 -6.83 -0.13 15.25
CA ARG A 54 -8.27 -0.13 14.97
C ARG A 54 -8.61 -0.99 13.76
N GLU A 55 -7.89 -0.85 12.65
CA GLU A 55 -8.14 -1.65 11.44
C GLU A 55 -7.96 -3.16 11.70
N ALA A 56 -6.95 -3.53 12.49
CA ALA A 56 -6.74 -4.92 12.88
C ALA A 56 -7.90 -5.47 13.73
N GLN A 57 -8.47 -4.66 14.64
CA GLN A 57 -9.63 -5.04 15.45
C GLN A 57 -10.92 -5.13 14.65
N ASP A 58 -11.18 -4.15 13.77
CA ASP A 58 -12.37 -4.12 12.92
C ASP A 58 -12.38 -5.30 11.94
N SER A 59 -11.20 -5.73 11.45
CA SER A 59 -11.07 -6.92 10.60
C SER A 59 -11.40 -8.22 11.34
N VAL A 60 -11.07 -8.32 12.63
CA VAL A 60 -11.38 -9.50 13.47
C VAL A 60 -12.86 -9.53 13.87
N ALA A 61 -13.49 -8.37 14.05
CA ALA A 61 -14.93 -8.29 14.36
C ALA A 61 -15.82 -8.58 13.14
N ALA A 62 -15.28 -8.47 11.92
CA ALA A 62 -16.02 -8.67 10.68
C ALA A 62 -16.08 -10.13 10.19
N THR A 63 -15.43 -11.09 10.84
CA THR A 63 -15.65 -12.52 10.55
C THR A 63 -16.92 -12.97 11.26
N PRO A 64 -18.03 -13.26 10.55
CA PRO A 64 -19.09 -14.05 11.14
C PRO A 64 -18.50 -15.43 11.37
N ASP A 65 -18.50 -15.87 12.63
CA ASP A 65 -18.41 -17.27 13.01
C ASP A 65 -19.67 -17.97 12.45
N ASP A 66 -19.74 -18.14 11.13
CA ASP A 66 -20.70 -19.00 10.47
C ASP A 66 -20.05 -20.38 10.42
N ALA A 67 -20.52 -21.20 11.35
CA ALA A 67 -20.23 -22.60 11.50
C ALA A 67 -20.17 -23.34 10.14
N LEU A 68 -19.28 -24.32 10.03
CA LEU A 68 -19.64 -25.74 10.12
C LEU A 68 -18.44 -26.62 9.75
N ASP A 69 -18.08 -27.43 10.74
CA ASP A 69 -17.37 -28.69 10.68
C ASP A 69 -17.79 -29.59 9.49
N GLY A 70 -16.80 -30.27 8.88
CA GLY A 70 -16.99 -31.45 8.01
C GLY A 70 -16.76 -31.23 6.51
N ASP A 71 -15.56 -31.55 6.01
CA ASP A 71 -15.23 -32.91 5.53
C ASP A 71 -13.88 -32.87 4.78
N GLU A 72 -12.96 -33.69 5.25
CA GLU A 72 -11.69 -33.95 4.60
C GLU A 72 -11.96 -34.97 3.49
N ASP A 73 -12.01 -34.55 2.22
CA ASP A 73 -11.88 -35.50 1.11
C ASP A 73 -10.79 -35.06 0.14
N ASP A 74 -9.68 -35.76 0.33
CA ASP A 74 -8.49 -35.86 -0.51
C ASP A 74 -8.85 -36.60 -1.80
N ALA A 75 -8.76 -35.91 -2.94
CA ALA A 75 -8.60 -36.56 -4.23
C ALA A 75 -7.90 -35.64 -5.22
N GLU A 76 -6.60 -35.87 -5.39
CA GLU A 76 -5.84 -35.41 -6.55
C GLU A 76 -6.45 -35.98 -7.84
N ASP A 77 -6.95 -35.09 -8.72
CA ASP A 77 -7.26 -35.44 -10.11
C ASP A 77 -6.29 -34.72 -11.05
N GLU A 78 -5.08 -35.27 -11.15
CA GLU A 78 -4.13 -34.96 -12.21
C GLU A 78 -4.59 -35.61 -13.53
N ASN A 79 -5.43 -34.92 -14.32
CA ASN A 79 -5.52 -35.28 -15.74
C ASN A 79 -5.98 -34.13 -16.64
N ASN A 80 -5.03 -33.46 -17.29
CA ASN A 80 -5.31 -32.93 -18.62
C ASN A 80 -4.09 -33.06 -19.55
N ILE A 81 -3.89 -34.29 -20.03
CA ILE A 81 -3.13 -34.54 -21.24
C ILE A 81 -4.05 -34.24 -22.43
N GLY A 82 -3.87 -33.06 -23.04
CA GLY A 82 -4.69 -32.57 -24.16
C GLY A 82 -3.88 -31.86 -25.23
N ASN A 83 -2.94 -32.60 -25.81
CA ASN A 83 -2.11 -32.32 -26.99
C ASN A 83 -2.67 -31.33 -28.04
N ARG A 84 -1.94 -30.23 -28.27
CA ARG A 84 -1.64 -29.55 -29.56
C ARG A 84 -2.74 -29.44 -30.64
N THR A 85 -3.22 -28.22 -30.92
CA THR A 85 -3.41 -27.75 -32.31
C THR A 85 -3.65 -26.23 -32.38
N ASN A 86 -2.65 -25.50 -32.89
CA ASN A 86 -2.74 -24.34 -33.78
C ASN A 86 -4.14 -23.79 -34.13
N SER A 87 -4.36 -22.50 -33.85
CA SER A 87 -5.13 -21.60 -34.72
C SER A 87 -4.72 -20.14 -34.47
N ASP A 88 -3.96 -19.64 -35.44
CA ASP A 88 -3.63 -18.24 -35.71
C ASP A 88 -4.91 -17.39 -35.86
N GLY A 89 -4.94 -16.20 -35.25
CA GLY A 89 -6.05 -15.24 -35.35
C GLY A 89 -5.60 -13.82 -34.94
N PRO A 90 -6.13 -12.75 -35.57
CA PRO A 90 -5.40 -12.04 -36.63
C PRO A 90 -4.66 -10.75 -36.19
N SER A 91 -3.47 -10.60 -36.79
CA SER A 91 -2.71 -9.38 -37.17
C SER A 91 -3.00 -8.02 -36.51
N ALA A 92 -1.94 -7.46 -35.92
CA ALA A 92 -1.81 -6.09 -35.47
C ALA A 92 -2.06 -5.05 -36.58
N LYS A 93 -2.95 -4.08 -36.32
CA LYS A 93 -3.06 -2.87 -37.16
C LYS A 93 -1.96 -1.87 -36.78
N ARG A 94 -0.89 -1.85 -37.57
CA ARG A 94 0.14 -0.80 -37.56
C ARG A 94 -0.43 0.52 -38.13
N PRO A 95 -0.35 1.66 -37.43
CA PRO A 95 -0.63 2.96 -38.05
C PRO A 95 0.46 3.33 -39.08
N LYS A 96 0.07 3.87 -40.23
CA LYS A 96 1.01 4.45 -41.22
C LYS A 96 1.55 5.80 -40.70
N PRO A 97 2.85 6.10 -40.83
CA PRO A 97 3.33 7.46 -40.72
C PRO A 97 2.89 8.27 -41.95
N SER A 98 2.29 9.45 -41.72
CA SER A 98 2.11 10.46 -42.75
C SER A 98 3.46 11.08 -43.13
N SER A 99 3.59 11.41 -44.42
CA SER A 99 4.80 11.89 -45.11
C SER A 99 5.49 13.11 -44.51
#